data_AF-A0A2K5SD36-F1
#
_entry.id   AF-A0A2K5SD36-F1
#
_cell.length_a   1.000
_cell.length_b   1.000
_cell.length_c   1.000
_cell.angle_alpha   90.00
_cell.angle_beta   90.00
_cell.angle_gamma   90.00
#
_symmetry.space_group_name_H-M   'P 1'
#
loop_
_entity.id
_entity.type
_entity.pdbx_description
1 polymer ?
#
loop_
_entity_poly.entity_id
_entity_poly.type
_entity_poly.pdbx_seq_one_letter_code
_entity_poly.pdbx_strand_id
1 'polypeptide(L)'
;MKEADVDEWHESEENVEHIPFSHTRYSEKEMAKRSQEFYELLNNRRSVRFISNEQVPMEVIDNVIRTAGTAPSGAHTEPWTFVVVKDPDMKHKIRQIIEEEEEINYMKRMGHRWVSDVKKLRTNWIKEYLDTAPVLILIFKQLHGFAANGKKKVHYYNEISVSIACGILLAALQVIGEIILKELALISFLNL
;
A
#
# COMPACT_ATOMS: atom_id res chain seq x y z
N MET A 1 23.23 33.69 9.37
CA MET A 1 22.36 32.50 9.31
C MET A 1 23.28 31.31 9.29
N LYS A 2 23.35 30.53 10.37
CA LYS A 2 24.21 29.34 10.43
C LYS A 2 23.55 28.25 9.59
N GLU A 3 24.29 27.73 8.61
CA GLU A 3 24.01 26.43 7.99
C GLU A 3 23.91 25.41 9.12
N ALA A 4 22.70 24.92 9.38
CA ALA A 4 22.46 23.91 10.38
C ALA A 4 22.68 22.53 9.74
N ASP A 5 23.77 21.89 10.15
CA ASP A 5 23.98 20.44 10.28
C ASP A 5 23.29 19.56 9.22
N VAL A 6 23.77 19.64 7.98
CA VAL A 6 23.41 18.66 6.93
C VAL A 6 24.28 17.39 7.02
N ASP A 7 25.38 17.41 7.79
CA ASP A 7 26.45 16.40 7.67
C ASP A 7 26.53 15.32 8.78
N GLU A 8 25.77 15.37 9.86
CA GLU A 8 25.92 14.37 10.97
C GLU A 8 25.22 13.02 10.74
N TRP A 9 24.86 12.68 9.49
CA TRP A 9 24.09 11.47 9.16
C TRP A 9 24.88 10.40 8.41
N HIS A 10 26.09 10.72 7.95
CA HIS A 10 26.87 9.80 7.12
C HIS A 10 27.70 8.77 7.90
N GLU A 11 27.88 8.94 9.22
CA GLU A 11 28.86 8.13 9.97
C GLU A 11 28.55 6.62 10.04
N SER A 12 27.30 6.16 9.83
CA SER A 12 26.98 4.72 9.92
C SER A 12 26.82 4.00 8.58
N GLU A 13 26.67 4.71 7.47
CA GLU A 13 26.44 4.10 6.13
C GLU A 13 27.61 4.31 5.15
N GLU A 14 28.65 5.06 5.52
CA GLU A 14 29.85 5.25 4.68
C GLU A 14 30.67 3.95 4.45
N ASN A 15 30.41 2.89 5.22
CA ASN A 15 31.10 1.60 5.11
C ASN A 15 30.13 0.42 4.91
N VAL A 16 29.12 0.56 4.04
CA VAL A 16 28.35 -0.62 3.62
C VAL A 16 29.15 -1.40 2.59
N GLU A 17 29.39 -2.68 2.84
CA GLU A 17 30.09 -3.56 1.90
C GLU A 17 29.26 -3.77 0.62
N HIS A 18 29.89 -3.57 -0.53
CA HIS A 18 29.27 -3.87 -1.83
C HIS A 18 29.49 -5.34 -2.17
N ILE A 19 28.39 -6.08 -2.36
CA ILE A 19 28.42 -7.50 -2.74
C ILE A 19 28.05 -7.71 -4.22
N PRO A 20 28.60 -8.73 -4.91
CA PRO A 20 28.20 -9.06 -6.27
C PRO A 20 26.71 -9.40 -6.38
N PHE A 21 26.02 -8.80 -7.36
CA PHE A 21 24.61 -9.09 -7.63
C PHE A 21 24.45 -10.43 -8.37
N SER A 22 23.75 -11.37 -7.74
CA SER A 22 23.36 -12.64 -8.36
C SER A 22 21.98 -12.51 -8.99
N HIS A 23 21.87 -12.80 -10.29
CA HIS A 23 20.60 -12.72 -11.03
C HIS A 23 20.27 -14.04 -11.69
N THR A 24 18.97 -14.39 -11.69
CA THR A 24 18.46 -15.51 -12.49
C THR A 24 18.23 -15.02 -13.91
N ARG A 25 18.85 -15.67 -14.90
CA ARG A 25 18.68 -15.35 -16.32
C ARG A 25 17.85 -16.41 -17.01
N TYR A 26 16.87 -15.97 -17.79
CA TYR A 26 16.01 -16.82 -18.62
C TYR A 26 16.38 -16.70 -20.10
N SER A 27 15.99 -17.66 -20.92
CA SER A 27 16.08 -17.54 -22.38
C SER A 27 15.08 -16.49 -22.88
N GLU A 28 15.32 -15.86 -24.03
CA GLU A 28 14.41 -14.84 -24.58
C GLU A 28 12.98 -15.36 -24.77
N LYS A 29 12.85 -16.62 -25.21
CA LYS A 29 11.55 -17.29 -25.34
C LYS A 29 10.83 -17.41 -24.00
N GLU A 30 11.55 -17.78 -22.94
CA GLU A 30 10.97 -17.91 -21.61
C GLU A 30 10.66 -16.53 -21.00
N MET A 31 11.50 -15.51 -21.25
CA MET A 31 11.22 -14.13 -20.84
C MET A 31 9.91 -13.62 -21.44
N ALA A 32 9.71 -13.81 -22.75
CA ALA A 32 8.50 -13.40 -23.45
C ALA A 32 7.25 -14.14 -22.96
N LYS A 33 7.39 -15.44 -22.67
CA LYS A 33 6.29 -16.24 -22.09
C LYS A 33 5.90 -15.73 -20.70
N ARG A 34 6.87 -15.57 -19.80
CA ARG A 34 6.62 -15.14 -18.41
C ARG A 34 6.05 -13.73 -18.33
N SER A 35 6.52 -12.81 -19.17
CA SER A 35 5.98 -11.45 -19.21
C SER A 35 4.53 -11.43 -19.70
N GLN A 36 4.18 -12.24 -20.69
CA GLN A 36 2.81 -12.37 -21.19
C GLN A 36 1.88 -12.95 -20.12
N GLU A 37 2.27 -14.05 -19.47
CA GLU A 37 1.46 -14.68 -18.40
C GLU A 37 1.26 -13.71 -17.22
N PHE A 38 2.29 -12.97 -16.84
CA PHE A 38 2.18 -11.98 -15.76
C PHE A 38 1.28 -10.81 -16.14
N TYR A 39 1.36 -10.33 -17.39
CA TYR A 39 0.45 -9.31 -17.91
C TYR A 39 -1.01 -9.80 -17.86
N GLU A 40 -1.29 -11.01 -18.35
CA GLU A 40 -2.64 -11.59 -18.35
C GLU A 40 -3.18 -11.73 -16.93
N LEU A 41 -2.35 -12.20 -15.98
CA LEU A 41 -2.69 -12.29 -14.57
C LEU A 41 -3.10 -10.93 -13.98
N LEU A 42 -2.28 -9.89 -14.19
CA LEU A 42 -2.56 -8.55 -13.65
C LEU A 42 -3.69 -7.83 -14.39
N ASN A 43 -3.90 -8.12 -15.68
CA ASN A 43 -4.99 -7.55 -16.47
C ASN A 43 -6.38 -8.02 -15.98
N ASN A 44 -6.45 -9.22 -15.37
CA ASN A 44 -7.66 -9.71 -14.74
C ASN A 44 -7.99 -9.01 -13.40
N ARG A 45 -7.06 -8.23 -12.83
CA ARG A 45 -7.29 -7.52 -11.57
C ARG A 45 -8.36 -6.45 -11.73
N ARG A 46 -9.39 -6.51 -10.88
CA ARG A 46 -10.44 -5.48 -10.77
C ARG A 46 -10.52 -4.98 -9.34
N SER A 47 -10.90 -3.71 -9.18
CA SER A 47 -11.22 -3.18 -7.85
C SER A 47 -12.62 -3.67 -7.45
N VAL A 48 -12.66 -4.61 -6.52
CA VAL A 48 -13.90 -5.19 -5.98
C VAL A 48 -14.34 -4.40 -4.75
N ARG A 49 -15.65 -4.14 -4.62
CA ARG A 49 -16.25 -3.40 -3.50
C ARG A 49 -17.27 -4.21 -2.71
N PHE A 50 -17.51 -5.45 -3.11
CA PHE A 50 -18.38 -6.40 -2.43
C PHE A 50 -17.49 -7.53 -1.95
N ILE A 51 -17.30 -7.58 -0.64
CA ILE A 51 -16.26 -8.37 -0.03
C ILE A 51 -16.86 -9.47 0.87
N SER A 52 -16.38 -10.70 0.72
CA SER A 52 -16.76 -11.85 1.55
C SER A 52 -16.24 -11.70 2.98
N ASN A 53 -16.91 -12.32 3.95
CA ASN A 53 -16.46 -12.43 5.34
C ASN A 53 -15.69 -13.74 5.63
N GLU A 54 -15.41 -14.52 4.58
CA GLU A 54 -14.58 -15.72 4.65
C GLU A 54 -13.18 -15.38 5.18
N GLN A 55 -12.61 -16.24 6.02
CA GLN A 55 -11.36 -15.97 6.70
C GLN A 55 -10.16 -16.24 5.79
N VAL A 56 -9.20 -15.31 5.81
CA VAL A 56 -7.92 -15.44 5.08
C VAL A 56 -6.83 -15.96 6.03
N PRO A 57 -6.02 -16.94 5.64
CA PRO A 57 -4.87 -17.36 6.43
C PRO A 57 -3.90 -16.20 6.68
N MET A 58 -3.48 -15.99 7.92
CA MET A 58 -2.60 -14.86 8.26
C MET A 58 -1.23 -14.92 7.58
N GLU A 59 -0.70 -16.13 7.36
CA GLU A 59 0.55 -16.33 6.63
C GLU A 59 0.49 -15.72 5.22
N VAL A 60 -0.68 -15.75 4.58
CA VAL A 60 -0.89 -15.13 3.28
C VAL A 60 -0.79 -13.60 3.38
N ILE A 61 -1.41 -13.01 4.40
CA ILE A 61 -1.34 -11.57 4.68
C ILE A 61 0.11 -11.14 4.97
N ASP A 62 0.83 -11.92 5.77
CA ASP A 62 2.24 -11.64 6.09
C ASP A 62 3.11 -11.72 4.83
N ASN A 63 2.89 -12.72 3.97
CA ASN A 63 3.66 -12.89 2.73
C ASN A 63 3.44 -11.75 1.73
N VAL A 64 2.22 -11.22 1.59
CA VAL A 64 1.98 -10.07 0.70
C VAL A 64 2.57 -8.79 1.26
N ILE A 65 2.53 -8.57 2.58
CA ILE A 65 3.15 -7.41 3.22
C ILE A 65 4.68 -7.50 3.09
N ARG A 66 5.27 -8.68 3.31
CA ARG A 66 6.71 -8.91 3.09
C ARG A 66 7.11 -8.64 1.64
N THR A 67 6.27 -9.05 0.70
CA THR A 67 6.48 -8.78 -0.74
C THR A 67 6.40 -7.29 -1.02
N ALA A 68 5.43 -6.56 -0.45
CA ALA A 68 5.36 -5.10 -0.56
C ALA A 68 6.60 -4.40 0.03
N GLY A 69 7.14 -4.93 1.12
CA GLY A 69 8.38 -4.46 1.76
C GLY A 69 9.63 -4.61 0.90
N THR A 70 9.60 -5.38 -0.20
CA THR A 70 10.74 -5.44 -1.14
C THR A 70 10.77 -4.27 -2.12
N ALA A 71 9.88 -3.28 -1.96
CA ALA A 71 9.88 -2.09 -2.80
C ALA A 71 11.19 -1.29 -2.65
N PRO A 72 11.65 -0.63 -3.73
CA PRO A 72 12.70 0.38 -3.59
C PRO A 72 12.17 1.59 -2.80
N SER A 73 13.07 2.24 -2.08
CA SER A 73 12.79 3.49 -1.36
C SER A 73 13.96 4.46 -1.47
N GLY A 74 13.65 5.76 -1.46
CA GLY A 74 14.67 6.80 -1.49
C GLY A 74 15.66 6.64 -0.33
N ALA A 75 16.95 6.50 -0.65
CA ALA A 75 18.03 6.25 0.32
C ALA A 75 17.75 5.07 1.27
N HIS A 76 17.09 4.00 0.79
CA HIS A 76 16.77 2.81 1.58
C HIS A 76 16.09 3.13 2.92
N THR A 77 15.14 4.07 2.90
CA THR A 77 14.46 4.56 4.11
C THR A 77 13.26 3.72 4.53
N GLU A 78 12.76 2.84 3.65
CA GLU A 78 11.61 1.95 3.88
C GLU A 78 10.42 2.63 4.60
N PRO A 79 9.91 3.76 4.08
CA PRO A 79 9.10 4.70 4.85
C PRO A 79 7.61 4.29 4.90
N TRP A 80 7.31 3.02 5.12
CA TRP A 80 5.96 2.45 5.13
C TRP A 80 5.64 1.75 6.46
N THR A 81 4.39 1.87 6.89
CA THR A 81 3.81 1.05 7.95
C THR A 81 2.52 0.41 7.43
N PHE A 82 2.48 -0.92 7.46
CA PHE A 82 1.28 -1.70 7.12
C PHE A 82 0.55 -2.05 8.42
N VAL A 83 -0.60 -1.43 8.66
CA VAL A 83 -1.44 -1.70 9.83
C VAL A 83 -2.53 -2.69 9.42
N VAL A 84 -2.47 -3.89 10.00
CA VAL A 84 -3.43 -4.97 9.76
C VAL A 84 -4.50 -4.93 10.84
N VAL A 85 -5.76 -4.75 10.44
CA VAL A 85 -6.91 -4.70 11.36
C VAL A 85 -7.87 -5.84 11.07
N LYS A 86 -8.12 -6.66 12.08
CA LYS A 86 -9.10 -7.77 12.01
C LYS A 86 -10.19 -7.66 13.06
N ASP A 87 -9.91 -6.95 14.14
CA ASP A 87 -10.83 -6.74 15.26
C ASP A 87 -12.13 -6.10 14.75
N PRO A 88 -13.29 -6.76 14.89
CA PRO A 88 -14.56 -6.25 14.37
C PRO A 88 -14.93 -4.87 14.91
N ASP A 89 -14.68 -4.62 16.21
CA ASP A 89 -14.99 -3.34 16.84
C ASP A 89 -14.12 -2.21 16.27
N MET A 90 -12.83 -2.45 16.08
CA MET A 90 -11.92 -1.50 15.45
C MET A 90 -12.28 -1.25 13.98
N LYS A 91 -12.63 -2.30 13.22
CA LYS A 91 -13.09 -2.15 11.84
C LYS A 91 -14.36 -1.30 11.75
N HIS A 92 -15.32 -1.53 12.66
CA HIS A 92 -16.55 -0.76 12.71
C HIS A 92 -16.30 0.71 13.03
N LYS A 93 -15.41 1.01 13.99
CA LYS A 93 -14.98 2.39 14.27
C LYS A 93 -14.35 3.06 13.05
N ILE A 94 -13.49 2.34 12.32
CA ILE A 94 -12.89 2.84 11.07
C ILE A 94 -13.97 3.14 10.03
N ARG A 95 -14.96 2.24 9.90
CA ARG A 95 -16.10 2.44 9.00
C ARG A 95 -16.85 3.72 9.32
N GLN A 96 -17.25 3.92 10.58
CA GLN A 96 -18.00 5.10 11.00
C GLN A 96 -17.27 6.40 10.62
N ILE A 97 -15.97 6.49 10.95
CA ILE A 97 -15.14 7.66 10.63
C ILE A 97 -15.09 7.92 9.11
N ILE A 98 -14.92 6.85 8.32
CA ILE A 98 -14.83 6.98 6.85
C ILE A 98 -16.17 7.37 6.24
N GLU A 99 -17.27 6.77 6.67
CA GLU A 99 -18.60 7.09 6.13
C GLU A 99 -19.01 8.53 6.46
N GLU A 100 -18.71 9.02 7.67
CA GLU A 100 -18.93 10.42 8.08
C GLU A 100 -18.15 11.42 7.20
N GLU A 101 -16.84 11.18 7.00
CA GLU A 101 -16.01 12.06 6.16
C GLU A 101 -16.38 11.97 4.67
N GLU A 102 -16.73 10.78 4.18
CA GLU A 102 -17.19 10.60 2.80
C GLU A 102 -18.54 11.28 2.55
N GLU A 103 -19.47 11.25 3.49
CA GLU A 103 -20.73 11.99 3.36
C GLU A 103 -20.47 13.50 3.19
N ILE A 104 -19.58 14.06 4.02
CA ILE A 104 -19.15 15.46 3.90
C ILE A 104 -18.46 15.73 2.55
N ASN A 105 -17.61 14.81 2.09
CA ASN A 105 -16.92 14.93 0.81
C ASN A 105 -17.87 14.96 -0.39
N TYR A 106 -18.84 14.04 -0.42
CA TYR A 106 -19.87 13.97 -1.47
C TYR A 106 -20.79 15.18 -1.46
N MET A 107 -21.13 15.71 -0.28
CA MET A 107 -22.10 16.81 -0.15
C MET A 107 -21.48 18.20 -0.33
N LYS A 108 -20.21 18.41 0.08
CA LYS A 108 -19.63 19.76 0.20
C LYS A 108 -18.25 19.94 -0.43
N ARG A 109 -17.29 19.03 -0.19
CA ARG A 109 -15.86 19.32 -0.45
C ARG A 109 -15.38 19.03 -1.88
N MET A 110 -15.91 18.01 -2.55
CA MET A 110 -15.35 17.52 -3.82
C MET A 110 -15.85 18.26 -5.07
N GLY A 111 -16.90 19.09 -4.94
CA GLY A 111 -17.48 19.85 -6.04
C GLY A 111 -18.24 19.00 -7.08
N HIS A 112 -19.01 19.66 -7.95
CA HIS A 112 -19.94 18.98 -8.86
C HIS A 112 -19.24 18.10 -9.91
N ARG A 113 -18.03 18.50 -10.34
CA ARG A 113 -17.25 17.79 -11.36
C ARG A 113 -16.77 16.42 -10.86
N TRP A 114 -16.20 16.36 -9.66
CA TRP A 114 -15.74 15.09 -9.08
C TRP A 114 -16.90 14.13 -8.84
N VAL A 115 -18.02 14.63 -8.29
CA VAL A 115 -19.23 13.80 -8.09
C VAL A 115 -19.71 13.22 -9.42
N SER A 116 -19.69 13.99 -10.51
CA SER A 116 -20.04 13.51 -11.85
C SER A 116 -19.08 12.43 -12.35
N ASP A 117 -17.78 12.60 -12.16
CA ASP A 117 -16.76 11.66 -12.63
C ASP A 117 -16.84 10.30 -11.91
N VAL A 118 -17.27 10.31 -10.65
CA VAL A 118 -17.40 9.13 -9.79
C VAL A 118 -18.74 8.39 -9.99
N LYS A 119 -19.80 9.05 -10.51
CA LYS A 119 -21.12 8.42 -10.74
C LYS A 119 -21.05 7.11 -11.53
N LYS A 120 -20.15 7.02 -12.52
CA LYS A 120 -19.96 5.80 -13.32
C LYS A 120 -19.54 4.57 -12.50
N LEU A 121 -18.93 4.80 -11.33
CA LEU A 121 -18.48 3.74 -10.43
C LEU A 121 -19.57 3.28 -9.46
N ARG A 122 -20.73 3.94 -9.44
CA ARG A 122 -21.87 3.66 -8.54
C ARG A 122 -21.46 3.60 -7.07
N THR A 123 -20.46 4.38 -6.69
CA THR A 123 -20.02 4.50 -5.29
C THR A 123 -20.83 5.56 -4.56
N ASN A 124 -21.06 5.34 -3.27
CA ASN A 124 -21.63 6.29 -2.35
C ASN A 124 -20.75 6.38 -1.10
N TRP A 125 -21.25 7.05 -0.06
CA TRP A 125 -20.57 7.17 1.23
C TRP A 125 -20.62 5.87 2.06
N ILE A 126 -21.52 4.93 1.76
CA ILE A 126 -21.66 3.67 2.50
C ILE A 126 -20.54 2.71 2.09
N LYS A 127 -19.75 2.24 3.07
CA LYS A 127 -18.58 1.38 2.90
C LYS A 127 -18.72 0.07 3.67
N GLU A 128 -19.77 -0.70 3.36
CA GLU A 128 -20.08 -1.97 4.03
C GLU A 128 -18.91 -2.95 4.08
N TYR A 129 -18.08 -2.96 3.02
CA TYR A 129 -16.88 -3.80 2.93
C TYR A 129 -15.87 -3.57 4.07
N LEU A 130 -15.92 -2.44 4.78
CA LEU A 130 -15.05 -2.20 5.94
C LEU A 130 -15.40 -3.07 7.13
N ASP A 131 -16.67 -3.47 7.26
CA ASP A 131 -17.10 -4.43 8.28
C ASP A 131 -16.98 -5.86 7.76
N THR A 132 -17.40 -6.13 6.52
CA THR A 132 -17.47 -7.51 6.00
C THR A 132 -16.09 -8.12 5.73
N ALA A 133 -15.11 -7.32 5.28
CA ALA A 133 -13.77 -7.79 5.00
C ALA A 133 -13.14 -8.46 6.22
N PRO A 134 -12.60 -9.68 6.13
CA PRO A 134 -11.92 -10.34 7.26
C PRO A 134 -10.71 -9.53 7.76
N VAL A 135 -10.08 -8.76 6.86
CA VAL A 135 -8.86 -8.00 7.15
C VAL A 135 -8.91 -6.65 6.43
N LEU A 136 -8.51 -5.58 7.12
CA LEU A 136 -8.18 -4.29 6.52
C LEU A 136 -6.66 -4.09 6.58
N ILE A 137 -6.07 -3.60 5.48
CA ILE A 137 -4.67 -3.19 5.44
C ILE A 137 -4.65 -1.68 5.21
N LEU A 138 -4.28 -0.92 6.24
CA LEU A 138 -4.08 0.51 6.16
C LEU A 138 -2.59 0.78 5.96
N ILE A 139 -2.27 1.57 4.94
CA ILE A 139 -0.89 1.85 4.56
C ILE A 139 -0.58 3.28 4.91
N PHE A 140 0.38 3.47 5.81
CA PHE A 140 0.84 4.77 6.24
C PHE A 140 2.21 5.07 5.65
N LYS A 141 2.36 6.28 5.11
CA LYS A 141 3.67 6.84 4.79
C LYS A 141 4.28 7.47 6.03
N GLN A 142 5.55 7.15 6.29
CA GLN A 142 6.33 7.81 7.34
C GLN A 142 6.93 9.08 6.74
N LEU A 143 6.45 10.25 7.15
CA LEU A 143 6.97 11.54 6.67
C LEU A 143 8.44 11.75 7.02
N HIS A 144 8.85 11.19 8.15
CA HIS A 144 10.22 11.11 8.64
C HIS A 144 10.33 9.88 9.54
N GLY A 145 11.56 9.45 9.81
CA GLY A 145 11.87 8.37 10.74
C GLY A 145 12.67 8.88 11.92
N PHE A 146 13.11 7.94 12.75
CA PHE A 146 14.02 8.20 13.85
C PHE A 146 15.16 7.19 13.78
N ALA A 147 16.40 7.66 13.89
CA ALA A 147 17.55 6.79 14.04
C ALA A 147 17.61 6.21 15.47
N ALA A 148 18.47 5.22 15.68
CA ALA A 148 18.63 4.57 16.99
C ALA A 148 19.04 5.55 18.11
N ASN A 149 19.71 6.67 17.75
CA ASN A 149 20.07 7.75 18.67
C ASN A 149 18.94 8.77 18.92
N GLY A 150 17.73 8.52 18.40
CA GLY A 150 16.55 9.37 18.53
C GLY A 150 16.55 10.62 17.63
N LYS A 151 17.61 10.86 16.84
CA LYS A 151 17.61 11.97 15.87
C LYS A 151 16.64 11.66 14.72
N LYS A 152 16.03 12.70 14.16
CA LYS A 152 15.06 12.63 13.05
C LYS A 152 15.72 12.29 11.71
N LYS A 153 15.38 11.15 11.09
CA LYS A 153 15.82 10.75 9.75
C LYS A 153 14.88 11.30 8.67
N VAL A 154 15.42 11.88 7.60
CA VAL A 154 14.63 12.35 6.45
C VAL A 154 14.26 11.16 5.57
N HIS A 155 12.99 11.10 5.15
CA HIS A 155 12.52 10.11 4.17
C HIS A 155 12.31 10.77 2.81
N TYR A 156 13.28 10.61 1.92
CA TYR A 156 13.23 11.17 0.57
C TYR A 156 12.20 10.44 -0.28
N TYR A 157 11.37 11.20 -1.00
CA TYR A 157 10.34 10.66 -1.90
C TYR A 157 9.43 9.61 -1.23
N ASN A 158 9.09 9.82 0.06
CA ASN A 158 8.35 8.86 0.86
C ASN A 158 7.01 8.43 0.21
N GLU A 159 6.28 9.38 -0.36
CA GLU A 159 5.00 9.13 -1.01
C GLU A 159 5.14 8.25 -2.26
N ILE A 160 6.15 8.52 -3.09
CA ILE A 160 6.45 7.70 -4.27
C ILE A 160 6.90 6.30 -3.84
N SER A 161 7.80 6.21 -2.85
CA SER A 161 8.30 4.94 -2.31
C SER A 161 7.16 4.07 -1.79
N VAL A 162 6.26 4.64 -0.98
CA VAL A 162 5.08 3.95 -0.44
C VAL A 162 4.10 3.58 -1.54
N SER A 163 3.92 4.43 -2.55
CA SER A 163 3.06 4.13 -3.71
C SER A 163 3.58 2.94 -4.53
N ILE A 164 4.91 2.80 -4.68
CA ILE A 164 5.51 1.62 -5.31
C ILE A 164 5.25 0.37 -4.46
N ALA A 165 5.41 0.46 -3.14
CA ALA A 165 5.08 -0.64 -2.22
C ALA A 165 3.60 -1.05 -2.31
N CYS A 166 2.67 -0.10 -2.42
CA CYS A 166 1.26 -0.36 -2.70
C CYS A 166 1.05 -1.10 -4.03
N GLY A 167 1.77 -0.71 -5.08
CA GLY A 167 1.71 -1.40 -6.39
C GLY A 167 2.17 -2.85 -6.32
N ILE A 168 3.26 -3.11 -5.60
CA ILE A 168 3.76 -4.47 -5.35
C ILE A 168 2.78 -5.26 -4.49
N LEU A 169 2.19 -4.65 -3.45
CA LEU A 169 1.16 -5.28 -2.63
C LEU A 169 -0.05 -5.70 -3.48
N LEU A 170 -0.54 -4.81 -4.35
CA LEU A 170 -1.64 -5.10 -5.26
C LEU A 170 -1.34 -6.26 -6.22
N ALA A 171 -0.10 -6.32 -6.74
CA ALA A 171 0.33 -7.44 -7.58
C ALA A 171 0.38 -8.75 -6.78
N ALA A 172 0.93 -8.72 -5.56
CA ALA A 172 1.01 -9.88 -4.68
C ALA A 172 -0.40 -10.42 -4.33
N LEU A 173 -1.35 -9.53 -4.06
CA LEU A 173 -2.75 -9.89 -3.81
C LEU A 173 -3.42 -10.56 -5.01
N GLN A 174 -3.13 -10.09 -6.23
CA GLN A 174 -3.64 -10.72 -7.46
C GLN A 174 -3.06 -12.14 -7.66
N VAL A 175 -1.80 -12.37 -7.30
CA VAL A 175 -1.13 -13.67 -7.46
C VAL A 175 -1.78 -14.76 -6.61
N ILE A 176 -2.26 -14.43 -5.41
CA ILE A 176 -2.85 -15.44 -4.51
C ILE A 176 -4.28 -15.83 -4.94
N GLY A 177 -4.89 -15.05 -5.84
CA GLY A 177 -6.14 -15.40 -6.49
C GLY A 177 -7.33 -14.53 -6.07
N GLU A 178 -8.39 -14.59 -6.88
CA GLU A 178 -9.56 -13.71 -6.81
C GLU A 178 -10.33 -13.75 -5.48
N ILE A 179 -10.11 -14.79 -4.67
CA ILE A 179 -10.75 -14.95 -3.36
C ILE A 179 -10.32 -13.80 -2.43
N ILE A 180 -9.02 -13.47 -2.40
CA ILE A 180 -8.50 -12.45 -1.47
C ILE A 180 -8.72 -11.01 -1.95
N LEU A 181 -8.79 -10.77 -3.26
CA LEU A 181 -9.21 -9.45 -3.78
C LEU A 181 -10.66 -9.13 -3.47
N LYS A 182 -11.50 -10.15 -3.23
CA LYS A 182 -12.82 -9.98 -2.62
C LYS A 182 -12.74 -9.87 -1.10
N GLU A 183 -11.58 -9.83 -0.46
CA GLU A 183 -11.48 -9.92 1.01
C GLU A 183 -10.67 -8.79 1.64
N LEU A 184 -9.90 -8.05 0.84
CA LEU A 184 -9.08 -6.94 1.33
C LEU A 184 -9.51 -5.60 0.75
N ALA A 185 -10.03 -4.75 1.63
CA ALA A 185 -10.19 -3.35 1.33
C ALA A 185 -8.85 -2.63 1.57
N LEU A 186 -8.17 -2.24 0.49
CA LEU A 186 -7.07 -1.31 0.55
C LEU A 186 -7.63 0.11 0.67
N ILE A 187 -7.51 0.68 1.87
CA ILE A 187 -7.81 2.08 2.09
C ILE A 187 -6.51 2.85 1.87
N SER A 188 -6.32 3.33 0.65
CA SER A 188 -5.29 4.32 0.39
C SER A 188 -5.84 5.69 0.81
N PHE A 189 -5.45 6.16 2.00
CA PHE A 189 -5.59 7.55 2.40
C PHE A 189 -4.60 8.40 1.60
N LEU A 190 -4.78 8.49 0.28
CA LEU A 190 -3.83 9.22 -0.56
C LEU A 190 -4.04 10.73 -0.54
N ASN A 191 -5.13 11.28 0.03
CA ASN A 191 -5.32 12.73 0.20
C ASN A 191 -6.37 13.05 1.28
N LEU A 192 -6.00 12.94 2.55
CA LEU A 192 -6.44 13.87 3.59
C LEU A 192 -5.24 14.72 3.99
#